data_AF-A0A379PJC6-F1
#
_entry.id   AF-A0A379PJC6-F1
#
_cell.length_a   1.000
_cell.length_b   1.000
_cell.length_c   1.000
_cell.angle_alpha   90.00
_cell.angle_beta   90.00
_cell.angle_gamma   90.00
#
_symmetry.space_group_name_H-M   'P 1'
#
loop_
_entity.id
_entity.type
_entity.pdbx_description
1 polymer ?
#
loop_
_entity_poly.entity_id
_entity_poly.type
_entity_poly.pdbx_seq_one_letter_code
_entity_poly.pdbx_strand_id
1 'polypeptide(L)'
;MGGVDASAGFAYQHAQAVQMALTIAAEASVGAIRIEAENDIVDVEIRSQDGILVTGSQFKLRHQSDTWGQQELIDELVRWFELAGDNPGATYEFVTDGRLGPTGVKVRDALEKAASGDLNDIRQIIAGKTKGVLVNDESLTRASIRAEGLAYADLIDVAQARAKALLPNVTSTAEAEERGRWVVLELLNMITERSGLTNAATRVITRDEVLVLLSTPRDHIPSTQWDAELKSKFCASVRARPVASPVELKCRPEVAIGPRSTAGPQLLENWAEKGAVRLLAGASGSGKSTVVLDMQRRAAEHGTVVIAVNAEDYLPGRARSAACRGAQPAHLHRRPSRSGYRSLG
;
A
#
# COMPACT_ATOMS: atom_id res chain seq x y z
N MET A 1 3.67 -7.92 -28.20
CA MET A 1 4.97 -7.69 -27.55
C MET A 1 4.86 -8.17 -26.11
N GLY A 2 5.38 -9.35 -25.80
CA GLY A 2 5.51 -9.83 -24.42
C GLY A 2 6.99 -9.77 -24.03
N GLY A 3 7.30 -9.36 -22.79
CA GLY A 3 8.68 -9.23 -22.32
C GLY A 3 8.85 -8.17 -21.23
N VAL A 4 10.11 -7.88 -20.89
CA VAL A 4 10.51 -6.93 -19.84
C VAL A 4 9.94 -5.53 -20.10
N ASP A 5 9.93 -5.06 -21.35
CA ASP A 5 9.44 -3.73 -21.71
C ASP A 5 7.93 -3.56 -21.44
N ALA A 6 7.14 -4.60 -21.72
CA ALA A 6 5.70 -4.59 -21.42
C ALA A 6 5.46 -4.54 -19.90
N SER A 7 6.21 -5.35 -19.13
CA SER A 7 6.14 -5.32 -17.68
C SER A 7 6.56 -3.96 -17.09
N ALA A 8 7.56 -3.31 -17.67
CA ALA A 8 7.99 -1.97 -17.26
C ALA A 8 6.90 -0.93 -17.56
N GLY A 9 6.27 -1.01 -18.73
CA GLY A 9 5.13 -0.17 -19.11
C GLY A 9 3.97 -0.27 -18.12
N PHE A 10 3.56 -1.49 -17.77
CA PHE A 10 2.51 -1.71 -16.77
C PHE A 10 2.89 -1.20 -15.38
N ALA A 11 4.15 -1.41 -14.95
CA ALA A 11 4.62 -0.90 -13.67
C ALA A 11 4.57 0.64 -13.61
N TYR A 12 4.96 1.31 -14.69
CA TYR A 12 4.88 2.76 -14.82
C TYR A 12 3.44 3.26 -14.77
N GLN A 13 2.54 2.65 -15.55
CA GLN A 13 1.10 2.94 -15.54
C GLN A 13 0.50 2.78 -14.14
N HIS A 14 0.80 1.68 -13.45
CA HIS A 14 0.30 1.46 -12.10
C HIS A 14 0.84 2.49 -11.10
N ALA A 15 2.12 2.88 -11.19
CA ALA A 15 2.69 3.93 -10.33
C ALA A 15 2.01 5.29 -10.57
N GLN A 16 1.68 5.62 -11.81
CA GLN A 16 0.92 6.83 -12.14
C GLN A 16 -0.52 6.76 -11.63
N ALA A 17 -1.18 5.61 -11.77
CA ALA A 17 -2.51 5.39 -11.22
C ALA A 17 -2.55 5.59 -9.70
N VAL A 18 -1.48 5.23 -8.97
CA VAL A 18 -1.36 5.54 -7.52
C VAL A 18 -1.37 7.04 -7.28
N GLN A 19 -0.66 7.84 -8.09
CA GLN A 19 -0.67 9.30 -7.96
C GLN A 19 -2.07 9.86 -8.12
N MET A 20 -2.82 9.36 -9.11
CA MET A 20 -4.20 9.79 -9.36
C MET A 20 -5.14 9.36 -8.23
N ALA A 21 -4.97 8.14 -7.68
CA ALA A 21 -5.72 7.69 -6.50
C ALA A 21 -5.49 8.60 -5.29
N LEU A 22 -4.26 9.08 -5.09
CA LEU A 22 -3.95 10.03 -4.03
C LEU A 22 -4.49 11.45 -4.34
N THR A 23 -4.59 11.84 -5.61
CA THR A 23 -5.25 13.10 -6.01
C THR A 23 -6.72 13.11 -5.59
N ILE A 24 -7.47 12.02 -5.81
CA ILE A 24 -8.89 12.00 -5.46
C ILE A 24 -9.15 12.07 -3.95
N ALA A 25 -8.19 11.69 -3.11
CA ALA A 25 -8.29 11.91 -1.67
C ALA A 25 -8.17 13.40 -1.29
N ALA A 26 -7.30 14.13 -1.99
CA ALA A 26 -7.04 15.55 -1.75
C ALA A 26 -8.16 16.47 -2.29
N GLU A 27 -8.85 16.06 -3.36
CA GLU A 27 -9.86 16.87 -4.04
C GLU A 27 -11.27 16.35 -3.75
N ALA A 28 -12.12 17.16 -3.11
CA ALA A 28 -13.46 16.72 -2.70
C ALA A 28 -14.47 16.59 -3.87
N SER A 29 -14.20 17.26 -5.00
CA SER A 29 -15.07 17.30 -6.19
C SER A 29 -15.02 16.03 -7.04
N VAL A 30 -14.02 15.17 -6.83
CA VAL A 30 -13.83 13.91 -7.57
C VAL A 30 -14.22 12.72 -6.71
N GLY A 31 -14.81 11.71 -7.33
CA GLY A 31 -15.43 10.58 -6.64
C GLY A 31 -14.68 9.27 -6.77
N ALA A 32 -13.98 9.04 -7.88
CA ALA A 32 -13.29 7.78 -8.14
C ALA A 32 -12.23 7.90 -9.24
N ILE A 33 -11.35 6.89 -9.31
CA ILE A 33 -10.59 6.59 -10.52
C ILE A 33 -11.05 5.28 -11.13
N ARG A 34 -11.02 5.15 -12.46
CA ARG A 34 -11.12 3.87 -13.18
C ARG A 34 -9.79 3.57 -13.86
N ILE A 35 -9.33 2.34 -13.76
CA ILE A 35 -8.07 1.87 -14.33
C ILE A 35 -8.40 0.99 -15.54
N GLU A 36 -7.62 1.09 -16.62
CA GLU A 36 -7.84 0.43 -17.91
C GLU A 36 -9.27 0.72 -18.41
N ALA A 37 -9.48 1.91 -18.99
CA ALA A 37 -10.82 2.32 -19.41
C ALA A 37 -11.38 1.43 -20.53
N GLU A 38 -12.69 1.52 -20.72
CA GLU A 38 -13.45 0.64 -21.61
C GLU A 38 -13.05 0.75 -23.08
N ASN A 39 -12.44 1.87 -23.48
CA ASN A 39 -12.17 2.21 -24.87
C ASN A 39 -10.70 2.02 -25.30
N ASP A 40 -9.81 1.54 -24.43
CA ASP A 40 -8.36 1.47 -24.66
C ASP A 40 -7.71 2.84 -25.04
N ILE A 41 -8.44 3.95 -24.86
CA ILE A 41 -8.00 5.32 -25.21
C ILE A 41 -7.29 5.99 -24.02
N VAL A 42 -7.70 5.64 -22.81
CA VAL A 42 -7.16 6.21 -21.57
C VAL A 42 -6.85 5.07 -20.60
N ASP A 43 -5.64 5.09 -20.05
CA ASP A 43 -5.21 4.09 -19.07
C ASP A 43 -5.87 4.35 -17.71
N VAL A 44 -6.13 5.61 -17.36
CA VAL A 44 -6.82 5.99 -16.12
C VAL A 44 -7.80 7.13 -16.36
N GLU A 45 -9.00 6.99 -15.79
CA GLU A 45 -10.04 8.02 -15.77
C GLU A 45 -10.25 8.51 -14.33
N ILE A 46 -10.21 9.81 -14.07
CA ILE A 46 -10.78 10.40 -12.86
C ILE A 46 -12.24 10.75 -13.14
N ARG A 47 -13.14 10.33 -12.26
CA ARG A 47 -14.57 10.61 -12.35
C ARG A 47 -15.07 11.47 -11.19
N SER A 48 -16.10 12.26 -11.46
CA SER A 48 -16.87 12.98 -10.44
C SER A 48 -17.66 12.00 -9.56
N GLN A 49 -18.28 12.52 -8.51
CA GLN A 49 -19.18 11.72 -7.65
C GLN A 49 -20.40 11.18 -8.42
N ASP A 50 -20.84 11.89 -9.47
CA ASP A 50 -21.94 11.48 -10.35
C ASP A 50 -21.49 10.52 -11.46
N GLY A 51 -20.22 10.13 -11.49
CA GLY A 51 -19.66 9.20 -12.49
C GLY A 51 -19.29 9.83 -13.84
N ILE A 52 -19.32 11.16 -13.94
CA ILE A 52 -18.93 11.90 -15.15
C ILE A 52 -17.40 11.90 -15.25
N LEU A 53 -16.85 11.71 -16.46
CA LEU A 53 -15.41 11.82 -16.69
C LEU A 53 -14.94 13.26 -16.44
N VAL A 54 -13.97 13.43 -15.54
CA VAL A 54 -13.35 14.72 -15.21
C VAL A 54 -11.99 14.83 -15.89
N THR A 55 -11.18 13.78 -15.83
CA THR A 55 -9.85 13.75 -16.44
C THR A 55 -9.57 12.36 -17.00
N GLY A 56 -9.10 12.28 -18.24
CA GLY A 56 -8.54 11.08 -18.83
C GLY A 56 -7.02 11.19 -18.92
N SER A 57 -6.31 10.10 -18.65
CA SER A 57 -4.85 10.07 -18.78
C SER A 57 -4.38 8.83 -19.52
N GLN A 58 -3.41 9.05 -20.40
CA GLN A 58 -2.72 7.99 -21.13
C GLN A 58 -1.24 8.04 -20.74
N PHE A 59 -0.71 6.93 -20.24
CA PHE A 59 0.70 6.80 -19.88
C PHE A 59 1.42 5.94 -20.90
N LYS A 60 2.55 6.40 -21.40
CA LYS A 60 3.40 5.58 -22.30
C LYS A 60 4.84 5.62 -21.84
N LEU A 61 5.43 4.43 -21.72
CA LEU A 61 6.86 4.26 -21.44
C LEU A 61 7.62 4.03 -22.75
N ARG A 62 8.68 4.81 -23.01
CA ARG A 62 9.62 4.57 -24.13
C ARG A 62 11.06 4.88 -23.72
N HIS A 63 11.87 3.84 -23.62
CA HIS A 63 13.28 3.93 -23.23
C HIS A 63 14.24 4.53 -24.29
N GLN A 64 13.78 4.83 -25.52
CA GLN A 64 14.61 5.44 -26.57
C GLN A 64 14.47 6.97 -26.60
N SER A 65 15.54 7.69 -26.95
CA SER A 65 15.57 9.16 -27.09
C SER A 65 14.83 9.65 -28.35
N ASP A 66 14.21 10.83 -28.27
CA ASP A 66 13.46 11.52 -29.35
C ASP A 66 12.35 10.67 -29.99
N THR A 67 11.63 9.95 -29.13
CA THR A 67 10.72 8.91 -29.56
C THR A 67 9.37 9.40 -30.02
N TRP A 68 8.89 10.53 -29.48
CA TRP A 68 7.55 11.02 -29.80
C TRP A 68 7.60 12.11 -30.87
N GLY A 69 7.15 11.74 -32.06
CA GLY A 69 6.93 12.65 -33.17
C GLY A 69 5.53 13.27 -33.14
N GLN A 70 5.37 14.36 -33.89
CA GLN A 70 4.07 15.03 -34.03
C GLN A 70 2.93 14.08 -34.45
N GLN A 71 3.15 13.17 -35.40
CA GLN A 71 2.07 12.32 -35.90
C GLN A 71 1.57 11.31 -34.85
N GLU A 72 2.48 10.70 -34.09
CA GLU A 72 2.10 9.78 -33.01
C GLU A 72 1.29 10.49 -31.93
N LEU A 73 1.70 11.71 -31.54
CA LEU A 73 0.96 12.51 -30.56
C LEU A 73 -0.41 12.94 -31.09
N ILE A 74 -0.51 13.32 -32.37
CA ILE A 74 -1.80 13.63 -33.00
C ILE A 74 -2.70 12.39 -33.02
N ASP A 75 -2.17 11.21 -33.34
CA ASP A 75 -2.97 9.98 -33.36
C ASP A 75 -3.57 9.67 -31.97
N GLU A 76 -2.82 9.92 -30.88
CA GLU A 76 -3.36 9.78 -29.51
C GLU A 76 -4.38 10.88 -29.17
N LEU A 77 -4.12 12.13 -29.56
CA LEU A 77 -5.07 13.24 -29.36
C LEU A 77 -6.38 13.03 -30.13
N VAL A 78 -6.33 12.45 -31.33
CA VAL A 78 -7.52 12.14 -32.12
C VAL A 78 -8.43 11.16 -31.39
N ARG A 79 -7.87 10.12 -30.76
CA ARG A 79 -8.65 9.20 -29.92
C ARG A 79 -9.29 9.92 -28.74
N TRP A 80 -8.55 10.82 -28.10
CA TRP A 80 -9.12 11.67 -27.05
C TRP A 80 -10.29 12.52 -27.57
N PHE A 81 -10.17 13.15 -28.73
CA PHE A 81 -11.22 14.03 -29.27
C PHE A 81 -12.53 13.27 -29.57
N GLU A 82 -12.44 12.00 -29.96
CA GLU A 82 -13.62 11.13 -30.10
C GLU A 82 -14.34 10.98 -28.75
N LEU A 83 -13.60 10.80 -27.65
CA LEU A 83 -14.16 10.64 -26.30
C LEU A 83 -14.65 11.97 -25.69
N ALA A 84 -13.96 13.08 -26.00
CA ALA A 84 -14.25 14.40 -25.45
C ALA A 84 -15.62 14.93 -25.89
N GLY A 85 -16.12 14.49 -27.05
CA GLY A 85 -17.45 14.86 -27.54
C GLY A 85 -18.58 14.44 -26.60
N ASP A 86 -18.45 13.26 -25.97
CA ASP A 86 -19.44 12.71 -25.03
C ASP A 86 -19.23 13.19 -23.58
N ASN A 87 -18.09 13.81 -23.30
CA ASN A 87 -17.68 14.23 -21.95
C ASN A 87 -17.32 15.72 -21.94
N PRO A 88 -18.31 16.61 -22.14
CA PRO A 88 -18.06 18.04 -22.19
C PRO A 88 -17.45 18.50 -20.88
N GLY A 89 -16.30 19.14 -21.02
CA GLY A 89 -15.57 19.72 -19.91
C GLY A 89 -14.46 18.87 -19.31
N ALA A 90 -14.37 17.59 -19.69
CA ALA A 90 -13.29 16.72 -19.26
C ALA A 90 -11.92 17.19 -19.80
N THR A 91 -10.86 16.95 -19.03
CA THR A 91 -9.48 17.22 -19.43
C THR A 91 -8.75 15.95 -19.85
N TYR A 92 -7.67 16.10 -20.61
CA TYR A 92 -6.83 14.99 -21.02
C TYR A 92 -5.35 15.27 -20.83
N GLU A 93 -4.64 14.27 -20.35
CA GLU A 93 -3.20 14.34 -20.18
C GLU A 93 -2.53 13.11 -20.81
N PHE A 94 -1.65 13.35 -21.78
CA PHE A 94 -0.72 12.35 -22.26
C PHE A 94 0.59 12.46 -21.50
N VAL A 95 0.98 11.41 -20.79
CA VAL A 95 2.16 11.38 -19.92
C VAL A 95 3.17 10.36 -20.46
N THR A 96 4.42 10.76 -20.56
CA THR A 96 5.50 9.89 -21.06
C THR A 96 6.80 10.12 -20.31
N ASP A 97 7.60 9.06 -20.15
CA ASP A 97 9.01 9.16 -19.73
C ASP A 97 9.97 9.43 -20.91
N GLY A 98 9.54 9.07 -22.12
CA GLY A 98 10.26 9.33 -23.36
C GLY A 98 10.42 10.81 -23.66
N ARG A 99 11.54 11.16 -24.31
CA ARG A 99 11.79 12.54 -24.78
C ARG A 99 10.94 12.85 -26.01
N LEU A 100 10.31 14.03 -26.01
CA LEU A 100 9.66 14.57 -27.19
C LEU A 100 10.71 14.98 -28.22
N GLY A 101 10.58 14.49 -29.45
CA GLY A 101 11.39 15.01 -30.56
C GLY A 101 11.01 16.46 -30.91
N PRO A 102 11.78 17.15 -31.77
CA PRO A 102 11.52 18.56 -32.10
C PRO A 102 10.10 18.84 -32.63
N THR A 103 9.50 17.89 -33.33
CA THR A 103 8.12 18.01 -33.83
C THR A 103 7.08 17.73 -32.75
N GLY A 104 7.38 16.84 -31.78
CA GLY A 104 6.52 16.61 -30.63
C GLY A 104 6.51 17.77 -29.63
N VAL A 105 7.67 18.41 -29.42
CA VAL A 105 7.78 19.65 -28.63
C VAL A 105 6.85 20.73 -29.19
N LYS A 106 6.79 20.89 -30.52
CA LYS A 106 5.86 21.84 -31.15
C LYS A 106 4.39 21.54 -30.83
N VAL A 107 4.00 20.27 -30.74
CA VAL A 107 2.62 19.90 -30.36
C VAL A 107 2.35 20.28 -28.91
N ARG A 108 3.25 19.91 -27.99
CA ARG A 108 3.13 20.27 -26.57
C ARG A 108 3.01 21.80 -26.40
N ASP A 109 3.94 22.55 -26.98
CA ASP A 109 3.98 24.00 -26.84
C ASP A 109 2.71 24.65 -27.46
N ALA A 110 2.20 24.09 -28.56
CA ALA A 110 0.95 24.55 -29.16
C ALA A 110 -0.28 24.24 -28.29
N LEU A 111 -0.30 23.10 -27.57
CA LEU A 111 -1.34 22.78 -26.58
C LEU A 111 -1.26 23.68 -25.34
N GLU A 112 -0.05 23.99 -24.86
CA GLU A 112 0.14 24.95 -23.76
C GLU A 112 -0.39 26.34 -24.13
N LYS A 113 -0.11 26.80 -25.35
CA LYS A 113 -0.72 28.04 -25.89
C LYS A 113 -2.24 27.94 -26.00
N ALA A 114 -2.76 26.81 -26.50
CA ALA A 114 -4.18 26.55 -26.60
C ALA A 114 -4.88 26.64 -25.24
N ALA A 115 -4.28 26.10 -24.17
CA ALA A 115 -4.79 26.19 -22.81
C ALA A 115 -4.95 27.65 -22.32
N SER A 116 -4.17 28.59 -22.87
CA SER A 116 -4.29 30.03 -22.62
C SER A 116 -5.18 30.80 -23.63
N GLY A 117 -5.82 30.09 -24.56
CA GLY A 117 -6.76 30.64 -25.55
C GLY A 117 -6.18 30.87 -26.95
N ASP A 118 -4.87 30.69 -27.17
CA ASP A 118 -4.28 30.79 -28.51
C ASP A 118 -4.28 29.44 -29.23
N LEU A 119 -5.29 29.24 -30.08
CA LEU A 119 -5.54 27.99 -30.80
C LEU A 119 -4.85 27.92 -32.17
N ASN A 120 -4.17 28.97 -32.61
CA ASN A 120 -3.71 29.06 -34.00
C ASN A 120 -2.70 27.96 -34.37
N ASP A 121 -1.67 27.81 -33.55
CA ASP A 121 -0.60 26.84 -33.79
C ASP A 121 -1.14 25.40 -33.80
N ILE A 122 -1.99 25.04 -32.81
CA ILE A 122 -2.50 23.68 -32.70
C ILE A 122 -3.47 23.35 -33.85
N ARG A 123 -4.33 24.29 -34.25
CA ARG A 123 -5.23 24.12 -35.40
C ARG A 123 -4.45 23.88 -36.69
N GLN A 124 -3.37 24.63 -36.91
CA GLN A 124 -2.50 24.43 -38.06
C GLN A 124 -1.81 23.06 -38.02
N ILE A 125 -1.37 22.63 -36.83
CA ILE A 125 -0.73 21.32 -36.65
C ILE A 125 -1.68 20.17 -36.97
N ILE A 126 -2.94 20.23 -36.51
CA ILE A 126 -3.91 19.13 -36.68
C ILE A 126 -4.66 19.17 -38.02
N ALA A 127 -4.62 20.30 -38.75
CA ALA A 127 -5.33 20.48 -40.01
C ALA A 127 -5.03 19.33 -41.01
N GLY A 128 -6.10 18.66 -41.45
CA GLY A 128 -6.01 17.53 -42.39
C GLY A 128 -5.47 16.21 -41.80
N LYS A 129 -5.21 16.14 -40.49
CA LYS A 129 -4.62 14.96 -39.82
C LYS A 129 -5.59 14.24 -38.87
N THR A 130 -6.80 14.75 -38.69
CA THR A 130 -7.80 14.21 -37.74
C THR A 130 -8.62 13.06 -38.30
N LYS A 131 -8.36 12.60 -39.53
CA LYS A 131 -9.04 11.46 -40.17
C LYS A 131 -10.58 11.57 -40.17
N GLY A 132 -11.12 12.78 -40.16
CA GLY A 132 -12.56 13.05 -40.15
C GLY A 132 -13.19 13.19 -38.76
N VAL A 133 -12.40 13.02 -37.68
CA VAL A 133 -12.85 13.32 -36.32
C VAL A 133 -13.09 14.81 -36.17
N LEU A 134 -14.27 15.16 -35.65
CA LEU A 134 -14.64 16.54 -35.34
C LEU A 134 -13.87 16.99 -34.10
N VAL A 135 -12.93 17.90 -34.29
CA VAL A 135 -12.18 18.50 -33.18
C VAL A 135 -12.84 19.80 -32.79
N ASN A 136 -13.32 19.86 -31.54
CA ASN A 136 -13.83 21.10 -30.98
C ASN A 136 -12.70 21.87 -30.26
N ASP A 137 -12.79 23.20 -30.28
CA ASP A 137 -11.76 24.06 -29.68
C ASP A 137 -11.62 23.82 -28.17
N GLU A 138 -12.72 23.51 -27.50
CA GLU A 138 -12.79 23.28 -26.06
C GLU A 138 -11.97 22.05 -25.62
N SER A 139 -11.88 21.02 -26.45
CA SER A 139 -11.07 19.82 -26.21
C SER A 139 -9.58 20.08 -26.44
N LEU A 140 -9.25 21.05 -27.30
CA LEU A 140 -7.86 21.46 -27.55
C LEU A 140 -7.31 22.26 -26.37
N THR A 141 -8.11 23.14 -25.77
CA THR A 141 -7.69 23.92 -24.59
C THR A 141 -7.52 23.07 -23.32
N ARG A 142 -8.04 21.84 -23.31
CA ARG A 142 -8.06 20.92 -22.16
C ARG A 142 -7.16 19.70 -22.30
N ALA A 143 -6.46 19.58 -23.43
CA ALA A 143 -5.49 18.53 -23.65
C ALA A 143 -4.08 19.04 -23.34
N SER A 144 -3.29 18.22 -22.65
CA SER A 144 -1.89 18.54 -22.34
C SER A 144 -0.98 17.32 -22.58
N ILE A 145 0.31 17.60 -22.74
CA ILE A 145 1.36 16.58 -22.88
C ILE A 145 2.42 16.83 -21.80
N ARG A 146 2.64 15.85 -20.93
CA ARG A 146 3.65 15.89 -19.89
C ARG A 146 4.75 14.87 -20.17
N ALA A 147 5.93 15.37 -20.51
CA ALA A 147 7.13 14.54 -20.65
C ALA A 147 7.93 14.62 -19.35
N GLU A 148 7.76 13.63 -18.47
CA GLU A 148 8.42 13.56 -17.17
C GLU A 148 9.37 12.37 -17.12
N GLY A 149 10.68 12.65 -17.05
CA GLY A 149 11.73 11.63 -17.00
C GLY A 149 11.84 10.89 -15.66
N LEU A 150 10.71 10.67 -14.98
CA LEU A 150 10.65 9.97 -13.70
C LEU A 150 10.61 8.47 -13.94
N ALA A 151 11.52 7.74 -13.30
CA ALA A 151 11.46 6.29 -13.29
C ALA A 151 10.39 5.80 -12.30
N TYR A 152 10.06 4.51 -12.37
CA TYR A 152 9.13 3.88 -11.43
C TYR A 152 9.47 4.18 -9.96
N ALA A 153 10.75 4.07 -9.58
CA ALA A 153 11.18 4.33 -8.21
C ALA A 153 10.87 5.77 -7.76
N ASP A 154 11.11 6.76 -8.64
CA ASP A 154 10.84 8.17 -8.35
C ASP A 154 9.33 8.41 -8.18
N LEU A 155 8.51 7.79 -9.03
CA LEU A 155 7.04 7.86 -8.91
C LEU A 155 6.56 7.27 -7.59
N ILE A 156 7.14 6.16 -7.14
CA ILE A 156 6.80 5.56 -5.85
C ILE A 156 7.23 6.45 -4.68
N ASP A 157 8.40 7.07 -4.76
CA ASP A 157 8.87 7.99 -3.70
C ASP A 157 7.98 9.24 -3.59
N VAL A 158 7.58 9.81 -4.73
CA VAL A 158 6.60 10.91 -4.78
C VAL A 158 5.25 10.45 -4.21
N ALA A 159 4.79 9.25 -4.56
CA ALA A 159 3.53 8.71 -4.04
C ALA A 159 3.58 8.56 -2.52
N GLN A 160 4.70 8.07 -1.99
CA GLN A 160 4.89 7.93 -0.55
C GLN A 160 4.91 9.29 0.15
N ALA A 161 5.60 10.29 -0.41
CA ALA A 161 5.62 11.64 0.14
C ALA A 161 4.19 12.23 0.16
N ARG A 162 3.41 12.05 -0.91
CA ARG A 162 2.03 12.52 -0.99
C ARG A 162 1.10 11.78 -0.04
N ALA A 163 1.22 10.45 0.04
CA ALA A 163 0.45 9.65 1.00
C ALA A 163 0.73 10.11 2.44
N LYS A 164 1.99 10.31 2.81
CA LYS A 164 2.39 10.84 4.14
C LYS A 164 1.71 12.17 4.46
N ALA A 165 1.67 13.09 3.49
CA ALA A 165 1.02 14.39 3.66
C ALA A 165 -0.49 14.30 3.85
N LEU A 166 -1.13 13.22 3.38
CA LEU A 166 -2.57 12.98 3.48
C LEU A 166 -2.96 12.15 4.71
N LEU A 167 -2.01 11.60 5.47
CA LEU A 167 -2.32 10.76 6.63
C LEU A 167 -2.92 11.59 7.77
N PRO A 168 -4.11 11.20 8.28
CA PRO A 168 -4.66 11.81 9.47
C PRO A 168 -4.02 11.21 10.75
N ASN A 169 -4.01 12.02 11.81
CA ASN A 169 -3.70 11.62 13.19
C ASN A 169 -2.36 10.88 13.36
N VAL A 170 -1.32 11.36 12.67
CA VAL A 170 0.04 10.80 12.80
C VAL A 170 0.72 11.34 14.05
N THR A 171 1.28 10.46 14.88
CA THR A 171 1.90 10.81 16.15
C THR A 171 3.42 10.96 16.07
N SER A 172 4.05 10.47 15.01
CA SER A 172 5.50 10.57 14.80
C SER A 172 5.92 10.47 13.33
N THR A 173 7.13 10.93 13.01
CA THR A 173 7.72 10.78 11.67
C THR A 173 7.86 9.30 11.26
N ALA A 174 8.27 8.44 12.19
CA ALA A 174 8.44 7.00 11.92
C ALA A 174 7.10 6.33 11.58
N GLU A 175 6.03 6.70 12.30
CA GLU A 175 4.67 6.26 11.98
C GLU A 175 4.26 6.77 10.59
N ALA A 176 4.51 8.04 10.28
CA ALA A 176 4.21 8.64 8.98
C ALA A 176 4.87 7.84 7.85
N GLU A 177 6.16 7.54 8.00
CA GLU A 177 6.95 6.80 7.02
C GLU A 177 6.40 5.40 6.76
N GLU A 178 6.13 4.64 7.83
CA GLU A 178 5.61 3.28 7.72
C GLU A 178 4.20 3.25 7.12
N ARG A 179 3.29 4.09 7.62
CA ARG A 179 1.91 4.18 7.13
C ARG A 179 1.87 4.67 5.69
N GLY A 180 2.68 5.67 5.33
CA GLY A 180 2.74 6.20 3.96
C GLY A 180 3.18 5.13 2.95
N ARG A 181 4.22 4.36 3.30
CA ARG A 181 4.68 3.22 2.49
C ARG A 181 3.59 2.14 2.37
N TRP A 182 2.90 1.83 3.46
CA TRP A 182 1.83 0.83 3.47
C TRP A 182 0.66 1.26 2.58
N VAL A 183 0.21 2.51 2.67
CA VAL A 183 -0.85 3.06 1.81
C VAL A 183 -0.49 2.90 0.33
N VAL A 184 0.73 3.28 -0.07
CA VAL A 184 1.17 3.13 -1.46
C VAL A 184 1.20 1.67 -1.91
N LEU A 185 1.66 0.76 -1.05
CA LEU A 185 1.67 -0.68 -1.36
C LEU A 185 0.26 -1.23 -1.56
N GLU A 186 -0.69 -0.86 -0.71
CA GLU A 186 -2.07 -1.32 -0.86
C GLU A 186 -2.75 -0.70 -2.08
N LEU A 187 -2.49 0.57 -2.40
CA LEU A 187 -2.99 1.17 -3.63
C LEU A 187 -2.44 0.43 -4.86
N LEU A 188 -1.15 0.10 -4.88
CA LEU A 188 -0.55 -0.72 -5.95
C LEU A 188 -1.24 -2.09 -6.08
N ASN A 189 -1.51 -2.76 -4.95
CA ASN A 189 -2.22 -4.04 -4.95
C ASN A 189 -3.65 -3.89 -5.51
N MET A 190 -4.40 -2.89 -5.03
CA MET A 190 -5.75 -2.60 -5.52
C MET A 190 -5.76 -2.28 -7.01
N ILE A 191 -4.80 -1.49 -7.47
CA ILE A 191 -4.68 -1.10 -8.88
C ILE A 191 -4.38 -2.32 -9.75
N THR A 192 -3.40 -3.13 -9.34
CA THR A 192 -3.00 -4.34 -10.07
C THR A 192 -4.12 -5.37 -10.12
N GLU A 193 -4.86 -5.53 -9.02
CA GLU A 193 -6.01 -6.43 -8.97
C GLU A 193 -7.12 -5.94 -9.90
N ARG A 194 -7.46 -4.64 -9.85
CA ARG A 194 -8.55 -4.05 -10.61
C ARG A 194 -8.27 -3.96 -12.11
N SER A 195 -7.04 -3.64 -12.52
CA SER A 195 -6.67 -3.61 -13.94
C SER A 195 -6.83 -4.97 -14.62
N GLY A 196 -6.64 -6.07 -13.88
CA GLY A 196 -6.81 -7.43 -14.40
C GLY A 196 -8.27 -7.92 -14.53
N LEU A 197 -9.26 -7.18 -14.04
CA LEU A 197 -10.66 -7.61 -14.08
C LEU A 197 -11.25 -7.47 -15.49
N THR A 198 -12.12 -8.39 -15.91
CA THR A 198 -12.71 -8.33 -17.26
C THR A 198 -13.75 -7.22 -17.41
N ASN A 199 -14.46 -6.87 -16.33
CA ASN A 199 -15.54 -5.87 -16.36
C ASN A 199 -15.01 -4.48 -15.99
N ALA A 200 -15.06 -3.53 -16.92
CA ALA A 200 -14.65 -2.13 -16.73
C ALA A 200 -15.34 -1.45 -15.52
N ALA A 201 -16.60 -1.77 -15.24
CA ALA A 201 -17.33 -1.22 -14.10
C ALA A 201 -16.76 -1.65 -12.74
N THR A 202 -16.01 -2.76 -12.71
CA THR A 202 -15.34 -3.26 -11.49
C THR A 202 -13.91 -2.76 -11.33
N ARG A 203 -13.36 -2.06 -12.32
CA ARG A 203 -11.99 -1.50 -12.29
C ARG A 203 -11.91 -0.13 -11.63
N VAL A 204 -12.84 0.18 -10.72
CA VAL A 204 -13.03 1.52 -10.15
C VAL A 204 -12.51 1.53 -8.73
N ILE A 205 -11.65 2.49 -8.36
CA ILE A 205 -11.24 2.82 -6.99
C ILE A 205 -11.92 4.11 -6.55
N THR A 206 -12.76 4.00 -5.53
CA THR A 206 -13.53 5.13 -5.00
C THR A 206 -12.71 5.96 -4.04
N ARG A 207 -13.08 7.23 -3.89
CA ARG A 207 -12.48 8.16 -2.92
C ARG A 207 -12.61 7.63 -1.49
N ASP A 208 -13.76 7.06 -1.15
CA ASP A 208 -14.00 6.52 0.18
C ASP A 208 -13.06 5.36 0.51
N GLU A 209 -12.76 4.49 -0.45
CA GLU A 209 -11.77 3.42 -0.25
C GLU A 209 -10.37 3.98 0.03
N VAL A 210 -9.95 5.02 -0.71
CA VAL A 210 -8.65 5.68 -0.46
C VAL A 210 -8.64 6.39 0.90
N LEU A 211 -9.71 7.07 1.28
CA LEU A 211 -9.82 7.73 2.59
C LEU A 211 -9.83 6.74 3.74
N VAL A 212 -10.51 5.59 3.59
CA VAL A 212 -10.47 4.49 4.54
C VAL A 212 -9.05 3.96 4.67
N LEU A 213 -8.35 3.77 3.55
CA LEU A 213 -6.96 3.33 3.54
C LEU A 213 -6.05 4.30 4.31
N LEU A 214 -6.16 5.60 4.05
CA LEU A 214 -5.40 6.64 4.74
C LEU A 214 -5.73 6.70 6.25
N SER A 215 -7.01 6.52 6.60
CA SER A 215 -7.51 6.65 7.97
C SER A 215 -7.36 5.39 8.80
N THR A 216 -7.10 4.23 8.19
CA THR A 216 -6.96 2.95 8.89
C THR A 216 -5.80 3.04 9.87
N PRO A 217 -6.05 3.00 11.20
CA PRO A 217 -4.98 2.97 12.18
C PRO A 217 -4.20 1.68 11.96
N ARG A 218 -2.90 1.83 11.73
CA ARG A 218 -1.99 0.71 11.84
C ARG A 218 -1.34 0.85 13.20
N ASP A 219 -1.40 -0.23 13.99
CA ASP A 219 -0.63 -0.33 15.22
C ASP A 219 0.84 -0.17 14.84
N HIS A 220 1.33 1.07 14.87
CA HIS A 220 2.75 1.33 14.84
C HIS A 220 3.25 0.78 16.17
N ILE A 221 3.89 -0.38 16.12
CA ILE A 221 4.66 -0.87 17.25
C ILE A 221 5.98 -0.13 17.12
N PRO A 222 6.22 0.91 17.94
CA PRO A 222 7.44 1.68 17.82
C PRO A 222 8.62 0.72 17.90
N SER A 223 9.50 0.79 16.92
CA SER A 223 10.75 0.02 16.90
C SER A 223 11.75 0.51 17.95
N THR A 224 11.37 1.51 18.76
CA THR A 224 12.15 2.01 19.87
C THR A 224 12.26 0.96 20.97
N GLN A 225 13.47 0.88 21.53
CA GLN A 225 13.74 0.12 22.74
C GLN A 225 12.72 0.54 23.81
N TRP A 226 12.17 -0.42 24.55
CA TRP A 226 11.27 -0.10 25.67
C TRP A 226 11.99 0.85 26.62
N ASP A 227 11.48 2.06 26.76
CA ASP A 227 11.95 2.96 27.80
C ASP A 227 11.57 2.42 29.19
N ALA A 228 12.14 3.01 30.23
CA ALA A 228 11.92 2.58 31.60
C ALA A 228 10.45 2.72 32.02
N GLU A 229 9.72 3.69 31.47
CA GLU A 229 8.33 3.96 31.80
C GLU A 229 7.40 2.88 31.23
N LEU A 230 7.55 2.54 29.94
CA LEU A 230 6.79 1.48 29.27
C LEU A 230 7.07 0.13 29.91
N LYS A 231 8.35 -0.15 30.23
CA LYS A 231 8.74 -1.34 30.98
C LYS A 231 8.03 -1.42 32.34
N SER A 232 7.97 -0.31 33.07
CA SER A 232 7.28 -0.23 34.36
C SER A 232 5.77 -0.46 34.21
N LYS A 233 5.12 0.20 33.22
CA LYS A 233 3.69 0.03 32.92
C LYS A 233 3.35 -1.42 32.56
N PHE A 234 4.17 -2.07 31.74
CA PHE A 234 3.98 -3.48 31.40
C PHE A 234 4.06 -4.37 32.66
N CYS A 235 5.12 -4.23 33.46
CA CYS A 235 5.27 -4.99 34.71
C CYS A 235 4.09 -4.78 35.66
N ALA A 236 3.62 -3.54 35.82
CA ALA A 236 2.44 -3.22 36.62
C ALA A 236 1.18 -3.90 36.08
N SER A 237 0.98 -3.88 34.76
CA SER A 237 -0.18 -4.53 34.11
C SER A 237 -0.20 -6.05 34.30
N VAL A 238 0.97 -6.70 34.30
CA VAL A 238 1.08 -8.14 34.53
C VAL A 238 0.81 -8.47 36.00
N ARG A 239 1.33 -7.68 36.94
CA ARG A 239 1.10 -7.86 38.38
C ARG A 239 -0.37 -7.64 38.78
N ALA A 240 -1.09 -6.76 38.07
CA ALA A 240 -2.50 -6.49 38.34
C ALA A 240 -3.44 -7.64 37.90
N ARG A 241 -2.94 -8.66 37.17
CA ARG A 241 -3.77 -9.78 36.72
C ARG A 241 -4.10 -10.71 37.89
N PRO A 242 -5.37 -11.16 38.02
CA PRO A 242 -5.74 -12.13 39.04
C PRO A 242 -5.03 -13.46 38.82
N VAL A 243 -4.64 -14.10 39.92
CA VAL A 243 -3.96 -15.39 39.90
C VAL A 243 -4.94 -16.46 39.42
N ALA A 244 -4.71 -16.99 38.22
CA ALA A 244 -5.64 -17.90 37.56
C ALA A 244 -5.64 -19.31 38.17
N SER A 245 -4.60 -19.70 38.92
CA SER A 245 -4.50 -21.03 39.52
C SER A 245 -3.66 -21.01 40.81
N PRO A 246 -4.11 -21.65 41.90
CA PRO A 246 -3.28 -21.85 43.10
C PRO A 246 -2.23 -22.96 42.92
N VAL A 247 -2.27 -23.70 41.82
CA VAL A 247 -1.37 -24.84 41.55
C VAL A 247 -0.14 -24.37 40.80
N GLU A 248 1.03 -24.57 41.40
CA GLU A 248 2.31 -24.30 40.76
C GLU A 248 2.67 -25.43 39.77
N LEU A 249 2.79 -25.05 38.49
CA LEU A 249 3.16 -25.96 37.42
C LEU A 249 4.66 -25.89 37.13
N LYS A 250 5.28 -27.06 36.93
CA LYS A 250 6.70 -27.21 36.58
C LYS A 250 6.82 -27.75 35.17
N CYS A 251 7.76 -27.23 34.38
CA CYS A 251 8.08 -27.84 33.09
C CYS A 251 9.13 -28.94 33.27
N ARG A 252 9.37 -29.69 32.20
CA ARG A 252 10.49 -30.62 32.09
C ARG A 252 11.27 -30.25 30.83
N PRO A 253 12.60 -30.24 30.85
CA PRO A 253 13.37 -29.99 29.64
C PRO A 253 13.25 -31.20 28.73
N GLU A 254 12.81 -30.97 27.50
CA GLU A 254 12.83 -31.96 26.44
C GLU A 254 14.10 -31.72 25.61
N VAL A 255 15.07 -32.63 25.73
CA VAL A 255 16.28 -32.58 24.90
C VAL A 255 15.90 -33.19 23.56
N ALA A 256 15.65 -32.35 22.56
CA ALA A 256 15.26 -32.81 21.23
C ALA A 256 16.37 -33.62 20.52
N ILE A 257 17.63 -33.64 21.01
CA ILE A 257 18.74 -34.38 20.39
C ILE A 257 19.78 -34.78 21.48
N GLY A 258 19.78 -36.03 21.97
CA GLY A 258 20.84 -36.57 22.84
C GLY A 258 20.43 -36.96 24.28
N PRO A 259 21.25 -37.76 25.00
CA PRO A 259 20.81 -38.60 26.11
C PRO A 259 20.16 -37.79 27.24
N ARG A 260 19.00 -38.31 27.69
CA ARG A 260 18.10 -37.76 28.73
C ARG A 260 18.79 -36.77 29.67
N SER A 261 18.40 -35.50 29.59
CA SER A 261 18.72 -34.54 30.65
C SER A 261 18.25 -35.09 31.99
N THR A 262 19.17 -35.17 32.94
CA THR A 262 18.93 -35.53 34.34
C THR A 262 18.27 -34.41 35.13
N ALA A 263 18.01 -33.25 34.50
CA ALA A 263 17.33 -32.14 35.13
C ALA A 263 15.85 -32.50 35.42
N GLY A 264 15.52 -32.52 36.71
CA GLY A 264 14.16 -32.73 37.18
C GLY A 264 13.20 -31.60 36.78
N PRO A 265 11.89 -31.79 37.00
CA PRO A 265 10.90 -30.74 36.76
C PRO A 265 11.20 -29.50 37.60
N GLN A 266 11.20 -28.33 36.99
CA GLN A 266 11.42 -27.05 37.66
C GLN A 266 10.57 -25.95 37.03
N LEU A 267 10.57 -24.79 37.66
CA LEU A 267 9.80 -23.63 37.21
C LEU A 267 10.42 -23.05 35.93
N LEU A 268 9.58 -22.50 35.06
CA LEU A 268 10.00 -22.04 33.74
C LEU A 268 11.06 -20.93 33.83
N GLU A 269 10.95 -20.06 34.83
CA GLU A 269 11.90 -18.99 35.11
C GLU A 269 13.31 -19.47 35.47
N ASN A 270 13.47 -20.70 35.97
CA ASN A 270 14.80 -21.24 36.30
C ASN A 270 15.62 -21.56 35.05
N TRP A 271 15.01 -21.56 33.87
CA TRP A 271 15.69 -21.65 32.58
C TRP A 271 15.74 -20.32 31.82
N ALA A 272 15.30 -19.23 32.45
CA ALA A 272 15.30 -17.91 31.85
C ALA A 272 16.73 -17.33 31.87
N GLU A 273 17.26 -17.06 30.69
CA GLU A 273 18.48 -16.30 30.49
C GLU A 273 18.15 -15.07 29.66
N LYS A 274 18.84 -13.95 29.89
CA LYS A 274 18.59 -12.72 29.14
C LYS A 274 18.82 -12.97 27.65
N GLY A 275 17.78 -12.77 26.84
CA GLY A 275 17.83 -12.97 25.39
C GLY A 275 17.69 -14.42 24.92
N ALA A 276 17.50 -15.38 25.83
CA ALA A 276 17.23 -16.76 25.43
C ALA A 276 15.78 -16.91 24.93
N VAL A 277 15.64 -17.65 23.84
CA VAL A 277 14.35 -18.10 23.31
C VAL A 277 14.15 -19.56 23.73
N ARG A 278 13.00 -19.88 24.32
CA ARG A 278 12.64 -21.23 24.74
C ARG A 278 11.32 -21.62 24.09
N LEU A 279 11.24 -22.85 23.60
CA LEU A 279 10.00 -23.43 23.07
C LEU A 279 9.31 -24.21 24.18
N LEU A 280 8.03 -23.93 24.42
CA LEU A 280 7.20 -24.67 25.36
C LEU A 280 6.23 -25.57 24.61
N ALA A 281 6.40 -26.88 24.73
CA ALA A 281 5.55 -27.88 24.10
C ALA A 281 4.73 -28.67 25.15
N GLY A 282 3.61 -29.26 24.72
CA GLY A 282 2.73 -30.07 25.57
C GLY A 282 1.33 -30.24 24.98
N ALA A 283 0.60 -31.26 25.42
CA ALA A 283 -0.76 -31.54 24.96
C ALA A 283 -1.73 -30.38 25.23
N SER A 284 -2.88 -30.37 24.55
CA SER A 284 -3.96 -29.43 24.89
C SER A 284 -4.39 -29.64 26.36
N GLY A 285 -4.64 -28.54 27.08
CA GLY A 285 -4.98 -28.60 28.50
C GLY A 285 -3.81 -28.84 29.47
N SER A 286 -2.57 -29.02 29.01
CA SER A 286 -1.40 -29.29 29.88
C SER A 286 -0.91 -28.10 30.72
N GLY A 287 -1.63 -26.97 30.72
CA GLY A 287 -1.28 -25.78 31.51
C GLY A 287 -0.16 -24.89 30.93
N LYS A 288 0.16 -25.00 29.62
CA LYS A 288 1.19 -24.14 28.97
C LYS A 288 0.95 -22.65 29.20
N SER A 289 -0.28 -22.20 28.94
CA SER A 289 -0.68 -20.80 29.15
C SER A 289 -0.56 -20.39 30.62
N THR A 290 -0.88 -21.29 31.55
CA THR A 290 -0.76 -21.05 32.99
C THR A 290 0.70 -20.85 33.39
N VAL A 291 1.60 -21.75 33.00
CA VAL A 291 3.04 -21.64 33.31
C VAL A 291 3.63 -20.34 32.75
N VAL A 292 3.26 -19.98 31.52
CA VAL A 292 3.74 -18.74 30.90
C VAL A 292 3.26 -17.50 31.66
N LEU A 293 1.98 -17.47 32.05
CA LEU A 293 1.43 -16.35 32.84
C LEU A 293 2.09 -16.26 34.22
N ASP A 294 2.33 -17.39 34.89
CA ASP A 294 3.00 -17.42 36.20
C ASP A 294 4.46 -16.93 36.09
N MET A 295 5.18 -17.36 35.05
CA MET A 295 6.52 -16.87 34.75
C MET A 295 6.51 -15.35 34.49
N GLN A 296 5.59 -14.85 33.67
CA GLN A 296 5.46 -13.42 33.40
C GLN A 296 5.23 -12.62 34.67
N ARG A 297 4.38 -13.11 35.58
CA ARG A 297 4.11 -12.46 36.87
C ARG A 297 5.34 -12.42 37.76
N ARG A 298 5.99 -13.56 37.98
CA ARG A 298 7.20 -13.66 38.82
C ARG A 298 8.36 -12.86 38.23
N ALA A 299 8.52 -12.85 36.91
CA ALA A 299 9.50 -11.99 36.25
C ALA A 299 9.17 -10.50 36.45
N ALA A 300 7.90 -10.11 36.33
CA ALA A 300 7.45 -8.75 36.55
C ALA A 300 7.70 -8.29 37.99
N GLU A 301 7.56 -9.15 39.00
CA GLU A 301 7.92 -8.87 40.41
C GLU A 301 9.38 -8.42 40.55
N HIS A 302 10.29 -8.97 39.74
CA HIS A 302 11.72 -8.63 39.69
C HIS A 302 12.06 -7.56 38.63
N GLY A 303 11.06 -6.89 38.05
CA GLY A 303 11.27 -5.87 37.02
C GLY A 303 11.84 -6.43 35.71
N THR A 304 11.64 -7.73 35.45
CA THR A 304 12.06 -8.40 34.22
C THR A 304 10.85 -8.62 33.32
N VAL A 305 11.03 -8.39 32.01
CA VAL A 305 9.97 -8.55 31.01
C VAL A 305 10.13 -9.91 30.35
N VAL A 306 9.06 -10.69 30.36
CA VAL A 306 8.96 -11.96 29.62
C VAL A 306 7.87 -11.81 28.58
N ILE A 307 8.24 -12.03 27.32
CA ILE A 307 7.33 -11.91 26.19
C ILE A 307 6.97 -13.32 25.72
N ALA A 308 5.69 -13.63 25.79
CA ALA A 308 5.14 -14.86 25.24
C ALA A 308 4.69 -14.60 23.80
N VAL A 309 5.07 -15.48 22.89
CA VAL A 309 4.68 -15.43 21.47
C VAL A 309 4.11 -16.79 21.08
N ASN A 310 3.16 -16.82 20.15
CA ASN A 310 2.74 -18.08 19.56
C ASN A 310 3.92 -18.65 18.74
N ALA A 311 4.21 -19.93 18.89
CA ALA A 311 5.32 -20.58 18.19
C ALA A 311 5.12 -20.56 16.67
N GLU A 312 3.87 -20.59 16.19
CA GLU A 312 3.50 -20.48 14.78
C GLU A 312 3.90 -19.13 14.16
N ASP A 313 4.04 -18.09 14.99
CA ASP A 313 4.45 -16.75 14.56
C ASP A 313 5.99 -16.54 14.64
N TYR A 314 6.74 -17.54 15.11
CA TYR A 314 8.19 -17.44 15.26
C TYR A 314 8.92 -17.78 13.95
N LEU A 315 9.68 -16.81 13.43
CA LEU A 315 10.66 -17.02 12.37
C LEU A 315 12.08 -17.11 12.97
N PRO A 316 12.86 -18.18 12.70
CA PRO A 316 14.24 -18.31 13.16
C PRO A 316 15.09 -17.08 12.82
N GLY A 317 15.89 -16.61 13.79
CA GLY A 317 16.71 -15.40 13.63
C GLY A 317 15.94 -14.07 13.75
N ARG A 318 14.60 -14.08 13.87
CA ARG A 318 13.75 -12.88 13.99
C ARG A 318 13.03 -12.77 15.33
N ALA A 319 13.68 -13.22 16.42
CA ALA A 319 13.12 -13.15 17.77
C ALA A 319 12.69 -11.73 18.19
N ARG A 320 13.38 -10.69 17.69
CA ARG A 320 13.02 -9.28 17.92
C ARG A 320 11.66 -8.91 17.32
N SER A 321 11.33 -9.43 16.13
CA SER A 321 10.05 -9.16 15.45
C SER A 321 8.88 -9.88 16.13
N ALA A 322 9.11 -11.07 16.67
CA ALA A 322 8.11 -11.80 17.45
C ALA A 322 7.81 -11.11 18.79
N ALA A 323 8.86 -10.59 19.45
CA ALA A 323 8.74 -9.83 20.70
C ALA A 323 7.83 -8.60 20.58
N CYS A 324 7.86 -7.90 19.44
CA CYS A 324 6.97 -6.77 19.17
C CYS A 324 5.49 -7.14 19.20
N ARG A 325 5.10 -8.34 18.73
CA ARG A 325 3.70 -8.80 18.76
C ARG A 325 3.25 -9.24 20.14
N GLY A 326 4.11 -9.94 20.89
CA GLY A 326 3.79 -10.37 22.27
C GLY A 326 3.81 -9.23 23.29
N ALA A 327 4.30 -8.04 22.92
CA ALA A 327 4.32 -6.83 23.73
C ALA A 327 2.96 -6.10 23.79
N GLN A 328 2.01 -6.44 22.92
CA GLN A 328 0.71 -5.79 22.89
C GLN A 328 -0.10 -6.13 24.17
N PRO A 329 -0.68 -5.14 24.86
CA PRO A 329 -1.49 -5.40 26.04
C PRO A 329 -2.66 -6.35 25.73
N ALA A 330 -2.86 -7.34 26.60
CA ALA A 330 -3.80 -8.44 26.43
C ALA A 330 -5.28 -8.06 26.27
N HIS A 331 -5.63 -6.78 26.37
CA HIS A 331 -6.99 -6.28 26.06
C HIS A 331 -7.38 -6.49 24.59
N LEU A 332 -6.42 -6.78 23.70
CA LEU A 332 -6.67 -7.04 22.26
C LEU A 332 -6.68 -8.54 21.87
N HIS A 333 -6.42 -9.47 22.80
CA HIS A 333 -6.29 -10.91 22.48
C HIS A 333 -7.59 -11.73 22.56
N ARG A 334 -8.78 -11.11 22.54
CA ARG A 334 -10.02 -11.89 22.26
C ARG A 334 -10.17 -12.13 20.75
N ARG A 335 -9.40 -13.09 20.23
CA ARG A 335 -9.81 -13.84 19.03
C ARG A 335 -10.34 -15.21 19.49
N PRO A 336 -11.55 -15.62 19.09
CA PRO A 336 -12.01 -16.98 19.35
C PRO A 336 -11.13 -17.96 18.56
N SER A 337 -10.59 -18.96 19.26
CA SER A 337 -9.89 -20.08 18.64
C SER A 337 -10.85 -20.83 17.70
N ARG A 338 -10.65 -20.71 16.39
CA ARG A 338 -11.22 -21.65 15.42
C ARG A 338 -10.42 -22.96 15.49
N SER A 339 -10.82 -23.86 16.38
CA SER A 339 -10.51 -25.28 16.27
C SER A 339 -11.81 -26.08 16.43
N GLY A 340 -12.64 -26.04 15.39
CA GLY A 340 -13.74 -26.96 15.20
C GLY A 340 -13.43 -27.84 13.99
N TYR A 341 -12.52 -28.79 14.13
CA TYR A 341 -12.46 -29.92 13.20
C TYR A 341 -13.40 -31.00 13.72
N ARG A 342 -14.60 -31.06 13.12
CA ARG A 342 -15.41 -32.28 13.08
C ARG A 342 -14.65 -33.29 12.21
N SER A 343 -14.19 -34.38 12.79
CA SER A 343 -13.92 -35.59 12.03
C SER A 343 -15.26 -36.23 11.67
N LEU A 344 -15.58 -36.28 10.38
CA LEU A 344 -16.44 -37.32 9.83
C LEU A 344 -15.54 -38.55 9.61
N GLY A 345 -15.98 -39.67 10.16
CA GLY A 345 -15.28 -40.96 10.24
C GLY A 345 -15.82 -41.74 11.41
#